data_AF-A0A1E5GFP4-F1
#
_entry.id   AF-A0A1E5GFP4-F1
#
_cell.length_a   1.000
_cell.length_b   1.000
_cell.length_c   1.000
_cell.angle_alpha   90.00
_cell.angle_beta   90.00
_cell.angle_gamma   90.00
#
_symmetry.space_group_name_H-M   'P 1'
#
loop_
_entity.id
_entity.type
_entity.pdbx_description
1 polymer ?
#
loop_
_entity_poly.entity_id
_entity_poly.type
_entity_poly.pdbx_seq_one_letter_code
_entity_poly.pdbx_strand_id
1 'polypeptide(L)'
;MEIKNNHFNNSPFIFGSNNKVDYSSDDAQIDWEKFYTEIKETLTKLPQDSQEFLACTELLVETSSKNRGRVTDLLKKYLPEFTSDVFSNFASSFLSDLIWKMLGNR
;
A
#
# COMPACT_ATOMS: atom_id res chain seq x y z
N MET A 1 34.78 -22.30 11.08
CA MET A 1 33.51 -21.77 10.54
C MET A 1 32.67 -21.44 11.76
N GLU A 2 32.71 -20.17 12.20
CA GLU A 2 32.11 -19.73 13.47
C GLU A 2 30.81 -18.99 13.18
N ILE A 3 29.70 -19.48 13.72
CA ILE A 3 28.43 -18.74 13.78
C ILE A 3 28.44 -17.97 15.09
N LYS A 4 28.66 -16.65 15.03
CA LYS A 4 28.55 -15.73 16.16
C LYS A 4 27.15 -15.12 16.15
N ASN A 5 26.27 -15.70 16.97
CA ASN A 5 24.93 -15.17 17.22
C ASN A 5 25.04 -13.98 18.17
N ASN A 6 24.36 -12.89 17.81
CA ASN A 6 24.51 -11.57 18.41
C ASN A 6 24.04 -11.49 19.88
N HIS A 7 24.75 -10.62 20.59
CA HIS A 7 24.51 -10.10 21.94
C HIS A 7 23.02 -9.80 22.23
N PHE A 8 22.46 -10.44 23.26
CA PHE A 8 21.26 -9.94 23.95
C PHE A 8 21.70 -9.04 25.10
N ASN A 9 21.51 -7.74 24.94
CA ASN A 9 21.81 -6.76 25.99
C ASN A 9 20.55 -6.50 26.82
N ASN A 10 20.66 -6.77 28.13
CA ASN A 10 19.71 -6.44 29.18
C ASN A 10 19.29 -4.96 29.14
N SER A 11 17.99 -4.67 29.10
CA SER A 11 17.39 -3.45 29.68
C SER A 11 15.87 -3.61 29.84
N PRO A 12 15.26 -3.00 30.87
CA PRO A 12 13.96 -3.40 31.41
C PRO A 12 12.81 -3.03 30.48
N PHE A 13 11.86 -3.96 30.34
CA PHE A 13 10.60 -3.77 29.62
C PHE A 13 9.81 -2.60 30.23
N ILE A 14 9.86 -1.44 29.59
CA ILE A 14 8.86 -0.38 29.77
C ILE A 14 7.77 -0.64 28.73
N PHE A 15 6.63 -1.19 29.19
CA PHE A 15 5.40 -1.21 28.40
C PHE A 15 4.85 0.23 28.32
N GLY A 16 5.36 0.98 27.36
CA GLY A 16 4.79 2.23 26.88
C GLY A 16 4.12 1.99 25.54
N SER A 17 2.79 1.94 25.53
CA SER A 17 1.96 1.90 24.33
C SER A 17 2.25 3.13 23.47
N ASN A 18 3.08 2.98 22.42
CA ASN A 18 3.15 3.80 21.18
C ASN A 18 4.41 3.54 20.32
N ASN A 19 5.12 2.42 20.48
CA ASN A 19 6.15 2.04 19.51
C ASN A 19 5.49 1.46 18.25
N LYS A 20 5.17 2.33 17.30
CA LYS A 20 5.03 1.95 15.90
C LYS A 20 6.38 1.38 15.48
N VAL A 21 6.47 0.06 15.40
CA VAL A 21 7.67 -0.61 14.91
C VAL A 21 7.73 -0.33 13.41
N ASP A 22 8.51 0.68 13.01
CA ASP A 22 8.94 0.81 11.62
C ASP A 22 9.92 -0.33 11.35
N TYR A 23 9.38 -1.40 10.78
CA TYR A 23 10.18 -2.46 10.17
C TYR A 23 10.80 -1.91 8.88
N SER A 24 11.88 -1.16 9.03
CA SER A 24 12.79 -0.85 7.93
C SER A 24 13.59 -2.10 7.58
N SER A 25 13.06 -2.91 6.68
CA SER A 25 13.82 -3.95 5.97
C SER A 25 13.10 -4.27 4.66
N ASP A 26 13.68 -3.81 3.55
CA ASP A 26 13.24 -3.94 2.15
C ASP A 26 12.09 -3.05 1.64
N ASP A 27 11.85 -1.91 2.31
CA ASP A 27 10.91 -0.92 1.79
C ASP A 27 11.50 -0.17 0.59
N ALA A 28 11.25 -0.70 -0.61
CA ALA A 28 11.20 0.12 -1.80
C ALA A 28 10.30 1.32 -1.48
N GLN A 29 10.92 2.48 -1.29
CA GLN A 29 10.23 3.72 -0.97
C GLN A 29 9.11 3.92 -1.98
N ILE A 30 7.86 3.89 -1.52
CA ILE A 30 6.71 4.11 -2.39
C ILE A 30 6.87 5.51 -2.97
N ASP A 31 6.97 5.61 -4.28
CA ASP A 31 6.87 6.88 -4.98
C ASP A 31 5.41 7.35 -4.91
N TRP A 32 5.10 8.05 -3.82
CA TRP A 32 3.76 8.53 -3.52
C TRP A 32 3.23 9.51 -4.57
N GLU A 33 4.10 10.27 -5.23
CA GLU A 33 3.69 11.24 -6.25
C GLU A 33 3.32 10.53 -7.55
N LYS A 34 4.13 9.54 -7.96
CA LYS A 34 3.80 8.69 -9.10
C LYS A 34 2.53 7.89 -8.82
N PHE A 35 2.41 7.29 -7.63
CA PHE A 35 1.22 6.53 -7.25
C PHE A 35 -0.05 7.39 -7.28
N TYR A 36 -0.01 8.60 -6.71
CA TYR A 36 -1.13 9.55 -6.77
C TYR A 36 -1.51 9.92 -8.21
N THR A 37 -0.51 10.20 -9.05
CA THR A 37 -0.73 10.57 -10.46
C THR A 37 -1.40 9.45 -11.24
N GLU A 38 -0.92 8.22 -11.06
CA GLU A 38 -1.45 7.03 -11.74
C GLU A 38 -2.89 6.71 -11.31
N ILE A 39 -3.23 6.90 -10.03
CA ILE A 39 -4.62 6.78 -9.56
C ILE A 39 -5.51 7.83 -10.25
N LYS A 40 -5.05 9.10 -10.35
CA LYS A 40 -5.81 10.13 -11.06
C LYS A 40 -6.02 9.79 -12.53
N GLU A 41 -4.99 9.32 -13.22
CA GLU A 41 -5.10 8.91 -14.62
C GLU A 41 -6.01 7.71 -14.82
N THR A 42 -6.09 6.81 -13.83
CA THR A 42 -7.02 5.68 -13.87
C THR A 42 -8.46 6.14 -13.65
N LEU A 43 -8.67 7.09 -12.73
CA LEU A 43 -9.98 7.70 -12.48
C LEU A 43 -10.58 8.40 -13.70
N THR A 44 -9.76 9.00 -14.57
CA THR A 44 -10.29 9.65 -15.79
C THR A 44 -10.77 8.65 -16.85
N LYS A 45 -10.39 7.37 -16.72
CA LYS A 45 -10.71 6.30 -17.68
C LYS A 45 -11.82 5.37 -17.17
N LEU A 46 -11.98 5.27 -15.85
CA LEU A 46 -12.99 4.40 -15.24
C LEU A 46 -14.42 4.94 -15.45
N PRO A 47 -15.42 4.05 -15.62
CA PRO A 47 -16.83 4.44 -15.64
C PRO A 47 -17.22 5.08 -14.30
N GLN A 48 -17.84 6.27 -14.31
CA GLN A 48 -18.12 7.05 -13.09
C GLN A 48 -19.14 6.38 -12.14
N ASP A 49 -19.94 5.46 -12.65
CA ASP A 49 -20.94 4.68 -11.92
C ASP A 49 -20.40 3.35 -11.38
N SER A 50 -19.13 3.03 -11.63
CA SER A 50 -18.49 1.78 -11.22
C SER A 50 -18.02 1.81 -9.76
N GLN A 51 -17.96 0.63 -9.13
CA GLN A 51 -17.40 0.49 -7.78
C GLN A 51 -15.89 0.74 -7.76
N GLU A 52 -15.20 0.43 -8.85
CA GLU A 52 -13.78 0.69 -9.06
C GLU A 52 -13.48 2.20 -9.04
N PHE A 53 -14.37 3.01 -9.63
CA PHE A 53 -14.25 4.47 -9.57
C PHE A 53 -14.36 4.99 -8.14
N LEU A 54 -15.31 4.47 -7.36
CA LEU A 54 -15.45 4.82 -5.94
C LEU A 54 -14.21 4.40 -5.13
N ALA A 55 -13.75 3.17 -5.31
CA ALA A 55 -12.56 2.63 -4.65
C ALA A 55 -11.31 3.45 -4.98
N CYS A 56 -11.11 3.82 -6.26
CA CYS A 56 -9.98 4.66 -6.68
C CYS A 56 -10.08 6.09 -6.13
N THR A 57 -11.29 6.62 -5.96
CA THR A 57 -11.51 7.94 -5.38
C THR A 57 -11.11 7.96 -3.91
N GLU A 58 -11.54 6.97 -3.12
CA GLU A 58 -11.10 6.86 -1.73
C GLU A 58 -9.59 6.58 -1.62
N LEU A 59 -9.04 5.73 -2.51
CA LEU A 59 -7.61 5.46 -2.56
C LEU A 59 -6.80 6.73 -2.85
N LEU A 60 -7.31 7.62 -3.72
CA LEU A 60 -6.66 8.90 -4.02
C LEU A 60 -6.56 9.79 -2.77
N VAL A 61 -7.64 9.85 -1.98
CA VAL A 61 -7.68 10.60 -0.71
C VAL A 61 -6.67 10.03 0.28
N GLU A 62 -6.65 8.72 0.49
CA GLU A 62 -5.72 8.11 1.44
C GLU A 62 -4.26 8.21 0.98
N THR A 63 -4.00 8.11 -0.33
CA THR A 63 -2.67 8.30 -0.93
C THR A 63 -2.13 9.71 -0.68
N SER A 64 -3.00 10.73 -0.67
CA SER A 64 -2.59 12.12 -0.37
C SER A 64 -2.04 12.28 1.06
N SER A 65 -2.48 11.44 2.00
CA SER A 65 -2.00 11.43 3.38
C SER A 65 -0.65 10.70 3.54
N LYS A 66 -0.15 10.05 2.47
CA LYS A 66 1.07 9.23 2.45
C LYS A 66 1.12 8.19 3.56
N ASN A 67 -0.05 7.74 4.04
CA ASN A 67 -0.17 6.78 5.12
C ASN A 67 -0.36 5.36 4.55
N ARG A 68 0.75 4.62 4.47
CA ARG A 68 0.76 3.24 3.95
C ARG A 68 -0.24 2.32 4.66
N GLY A 69 -0.38 2.43 5.98
CA GLY A 69 -1.31 1.56 6.72
C GLY A 69 -2.75 1.75 6.26
N ARG A 70 -3.19 3.00 6.14
CA ARG A 70 -4.54 3.33 5.66
C ARG A 70 -4.76 2.93 4.21
N VAL A 71 -3.77 3.16 3.36
CA VAL A 71 -3.79 2.73 1.96
C VAL A 71 -3.96 1.21 1.89
N THR A 72 -3.15 0.44 2.61
CA THR A 72 -3.24 -1.02 2.62
C THR A 72 -4.58 -1.52 3.16
N ASP A 73 -5.11 -0.91 4.22
CA ASP A 73 -6.43 -1.26 4.77
C ASP A 73 -7.55 -0.99 3.76
N LEU A 74 -7.47 0.11 3.02
CA LEU A 74 -8.40 0.46 1.96
C LEU A 74 -8.29 -0.52 0.77
N LEU A 75 -7.08 -0.86 0.35
CA LEU A 75 -6.86 -1.84 -0.72
C LEU A 75 -7.46 -3.21 -0.35
N LYS A 76 -7.40 -3.60 0.92
CA LYS A 76 -8.03 -4.84 1.41
C LYS A 76 -9.55 -4.73 1.47
N LYS A 77 -10.09 -3.56 1.87
CA LYS A 77 -11.52 -3.29 1.89
C LYS A 77 -12.14 -3.42 0.49
N TYR A 78 -11.45 -2.90 -0.53
CA TYR A 78 -11.88 -2.93 -1.93
C TYR A 78 -11.08 -3.92 -2.79
N LEU A 79 -10.71 -5.05 -2.18
CA LEU A 79 -9.91 -6.07 -2.87
C LEU A 79 -10.59 -6.58 -4.16
N PRO A 80 -11.91 -6.86 -4.20
CA PRO A 80 -12.57 -7.27 -5.44
C PRO A 80 -12.46 -6.25 -6.56
N GLU A 81 -12.58 -4.96 -6.23
CA GLU A 81 -12.53 -3.86 -7.19
C GLU A 81 -11.11 -3.69 -7.75
N PHE A 82 -10.08 -3.71 -6.91
CA PHE A 82 -8.68 -3.58 -7.34
C PHE A 82 -8.11 -4.83 -8.03
N THR A 83 -8.80 -5.97 -7.93
CA THR A 83 -8.45 -7.21 -8.63
C THR A 83 -9.39 -7.50 -9.81
N SER A 84 -10.35 -6.62 -10.07
CA SER A 84 -11.29 -6.76 -11.18
C SER A 84 -10.62 -6.59 -12.54
N ASP A 85 -11.21 -7.21 -13.56
CA ASP A 85 -10.82 -6.98 -14.95
C ASP A 85 -11.05 -5.53 -15.37
N VAL A 86 -12.09 -4.88 -14.81
CA VAL A 86 -12.39 -3.47 -15.07
C VAL A 86 -11.22 -2.61 -14.64
N PHE A 87 -10.80 -2.70 -13.38
CA PHE A 87 -9.65 -1.95 -12.88
C PHE A 87 -8.38 -2.28 -13.68
N SER A 88 -8.10 -3.58 -13.88
CA SER A 88 -6.90 -4.06 -14.56
C SER A 88 -6.79 -3.59 -16.02
N ASN A 89 -7.92 -3.36 -16.70
CA ASN A 89 -7.95 -2.86 -18.07
C ASN A 89 -7.60 -1.37 -18.19
N PHE A 90 -7.83 -0.58 -17.14
CA PHE A 90 -7.62 0.87 -17.15
C PHE A 90 -6.38 1.32 -16.36
N ALA A 91 -6.01 0.56 -15.32
CA ALA A 91 -4.84 0.80 -14.52
C ALA A 91 -3.55 0.57 -15.33
N SER A 92 -2.52 1.36 -15.05
CA SER A 92 -1.20 1.09 -15.61
C SER A 92 -0.59 -0.15 -14.97
N SER A 93 0.36 -0.78 -15.66
CA SER A 93 1.13 -1.90 -15.10
C SER A 93 1.82 -1.52 -13.79
N PHE A 94 2.35 -0.30 -13.70
CA PHE A 94 2.94 0.23 -12.47
C PHE A 94 1.93 0.27 -11.32
N LEU A 95 0.73 0.82 -11.56
CA LEU A 95 -0.30 0.95 -10.53
C LEU A 95 -0.75 -0.42 -10.03
N SER A 96 -1.04 -1.33 -10.97
CA SER A 96 -1.44 -2.70 -10.66
C SER A 96 -0.35 -3.43 -9.87
N ASP A 97 0.89 -3.44 -10.35
CA ASP A 97 2.00 -4.12 -9.67
C ASP A 97 2.24 -3.56 -8.26
N LEU A 98 2.13 -2.24 -8.09
CA LEU A 98 2.30 -1.60 -6.78
C LEU A 98 1.18 -2.00 -5.81
N ILE A 99 -0.08 -2.01 -6.26
CA ILE A 99 -1.22 -2.46 -5.45
C ILE A 99 -1.06 -3.93 -5.06
N TRP A 100 -0.71 -4.80 -6.01
CA TRP A 100 -0.44 -6.21 -5.75
C TRP A 100 0.69 -6.42 -4.73
N LYS A 101 1.75 -5.62 -4.82
CA LYS A 101 2.84 -5.60 -3.84
C LYS A 101 2.37 -5.15 -2.46
N MET A 102 1.53 -4.10 -2.37
CA MET A 102 0.99 -3.61 -1.10
C MET A 102 0.01 -4.59 -0.44
N LEU A 103 -0.69 -5.40 -1.25
CA LEU A 103 -1.57 -6.46 -0.78
C LEU A 103 -0.82 -7.71 -0.30
N GLY A 104 0.50 -7.81 -0.55
CA GLY A 104 1.31 -8.96 -0.16
C GLY A 104 1.11 -10.18 -1.07
N ASN A 105 0.61 -9.97 -2.28
CA ASN A 105 0.29 -11.03 -3.23
C ASN A 105 1.42 -11.32 -4.24
N ARG A 106 2.66 -10.88 -3.95
CA ARG A 106 3.84 -11.18 -4.76
C ARG A 106 5.13 -11.09 -3.96
#